data_AF-A0A961U373-F1
#
_entry.id   AF-A0A961U373-F1
#
_cell.length_a   1.000
_cell.length_b   1.000
_cell.length_c   1.000
_cell.angle_alpha   90.00
_cell.angle_beta   90.00
_cell.angle_gamma   90.00
#
_symmetry.space_group_name_H-M   'P 1'
#
loop_
_entity.id
_entity.type
_entity.pdbx_description
1 polymer ?
#
loop_
_entity_poly.entity_id
_entity_poly.type
_entity_poly.pdbx_seq_one_letter_code
_entity_poly.pdbx_strand_id
1 'polypeptide(L)'
;FWAKEMPKQAMFNARIETVDNSPAFREAFKSKRCLIPADGFYEWTVSEDDGKKDPWFIHLPGNRPFSFAGLWAHNDKLDVTSCTIVTEPAAEPMTQLHTRQPVLLDPDYYDAWLNPGTPSADLKDVLSHDMDGDLVFHRVSRAVNAASVGGKRNDDSSMIEPVAQ
;
A
#
# COMPACT_ATOMS: atom_id res chain seq x y z
N PHE A 1 4.73 -14.70 12.16
CA PHE A 1 5.43 -14.61 10.86
C PHE A 1 4.62 -15.28 9.76
N TRP A 2 4.79 -14.87 8.50
CA TRP A 2 4.03 -15.38 7.35
C TRP A 2 4.85 -16.23 6.36
N ALA A 3 6.18 -16.28 6.51
CA ALA A 3 7.05 -17.08 5.65
C ALA A 3 7.96 -17.97 6.50
N LYS A 4 8.14 -19.23 6.09
CA LYS A 4 9.03 -20.18 6.78
C LYS A 4 10.50 -19.97 6.42
N GLU A 5 10.74 -19.45 5.22
CA GLU A 5 12.05 -19.16 4.63
C GLU A 5 11.96 -17.78 3.95
N MET A 6 13.11 -17.19 3.60
CA MET A 6 13.13 -15.94 2.84
C MET A 6 12.46 -16.14 1.48
N PRO A 7 11.34 -15.47 1.21
CA PRO A 7 10.59 -15.73 0.00
C PRO A 7 11.31 -15.10 -1.20
N LYS A 8 11.26 -15.79 -2.35
CA LYS A 8 11.82 -15.26 -3.62
C LYS A 8 11.06 -14.01 -4.11
N GLN A 9 9.79 -13.89 -3.72
CA GLN A 9 8.93 -12.75 -4.02
C GLN A 9 8.41 -12.18 -2.71
N ALA A 10 8.51 -10.87 -2.54
CA ALA A 10 8.08 -10.22 -1.33
C ALA A 10 6.56 -10.32 -1.17
N MET A 11 6.10 -10.58 0.06
CA MET A 11 4.68 -10.64 0.42
C MET A 11 4.20 -9.25 0.88
N PHE A 12 4.44 -8.24 0.05
CA PHE A 12 4.24 -6.83 0.43
C PHE A 12 2.77 -6.39 0.46
N ASN A 13 1.85 -7.18 -0.13
CA ASN A 13 0.40 -6.91 -0.11
C ASN A 13 -0.41 -8.09 0.46
N ALA A 14 -1.37 -7.79 1.31
CA ALA A 14 -2.41 -8.69 1.80
C ALA A 14 -3.79 -8.25 1.25
N ARG A 15 -4.57 -9.19 0.70
CA ARG A 15 -5.88 -8.87 0.12
C ARG A 15 -6.96 -8.88 1.20
N ILE A 16 -7.73 -7.80 1.34
CA ILE A 16 -8.79 -7.66 2.35
C ILE A 16 -9.80 -8.81 2.30
N GLU A 17 -10.06 -9.37 1.12
CA GLU A 17 -11.02 -10.44 0.90
C GLU A 17 -10.65 -11.73 1.65
N THR A 18 -9.35 -12.00 1.82
CA THR A 18 -8.82 -13.24 2.39
C THR A 18 -7.88 -13.03 3.56
N VAL A 19 -7.64 -11.79 3.99
CA VAL A 19 -6.65 -11.47 5.04
C VAL A 19 -6.95 -12.15 6.37
N ASP A 20 -8.23 -12.37 6.67
CA ASP A 20 -8.77 -12.96 7.90
C ASP A 20 -8.74 -14.51 7.91
N ASN A 21 -8.61 -15.15 6.75
CA ASN A 21 -8.58 -16.61 6.62
C ASN A 21 -7.27 -17.16 6.01
N SER A 22 -6.46 -16.30 5.39
CA SER A 22 -5.17 -16.65 4.79
C SER A 22 -4.22 -17.25 5.83
N PRO A 23 -3.61 -18.42 5.58
CA PRO A 23 -2.63 -19.01 6.49
C PRO A 23 -1.46 -18.08 6.84
N ALA A 24 -1.10 -17.18 5.92
CA ALA A 24 -0.03 -16.21 6.12
C ALA A 24 -0.44 -15.06 7.05
N PHE A 25 -1.64 -14.50 6.84
CA PHE A 25 -2.00 -13.20 7.40
C PHE A 25 -3.01 -13.26 8.55
N ARG A 26 -3.80 -14.33 8.66
CA ARG A 26 -4.92 -14.41 9.61
C ARG A 26 -4.54 -14.14 11.07
N GLU A 27 -3.36 -14.58 11.51
CA GLU A 27 -2.92 -14.33 12.90
C GLU A 27 -2.43 -12.89 13.10
N ALA A 28 -1.78 -12.32 12.08
CA ALA A 28 -1.37 -10.92 12.13
C ALA A 28 -2.58 -9.98 12.05
N PHE A 29 -3.59 -10.31 11.25
CA PHE A 29 -4.84 -9.57 11.16
C PHE A 29 -5.54 -9.45 12.51
N LYS A 30 -5.50 -10.49 13.35
CA LYS A 30 -6.13 -10.47 14.68
C LYS A 30 -5.47 -9.54 15.69
N SER A 31 -4.16 -9.29 15.62
CA SER A 31 -3.45 -8.63 16.74
C SER A 31 -2.14 -7.91 16.41
N LYS A 32 -1.64 -8.02 15.17
CA LYS A 32 -0.37 -7.44 14.72
C LYS A 32 -0.64 -6.47 13.57
N ARG A 33 -1.53 -5.53 13.84
CA ARG A 33 -1.90 -4.47 12.91
C ARG A 33 -1.00 -3.25 13.14
N CYS A 34 -0.78 -2.49 12.08
CA CYS A 34 0.02 -1.27 12.09
C CYS A 34 -0.53 -0.27 11.07
N LEU A 35 -0.03 0.96 11.15
CA LEU A 35 -0.22 2.00 10.15
C LEU A 35 1.10 2.16 9.38
N ILE A 36 1.00 2.29 8.06
CA ILE A 36 2.15 2.49 7.18
C ILE A 36 2.05 3.90 6.59
N PRO A 37 2.76 4.89 7.15
CA PRO A 37 2.65 6.27 6.70
C PRO A 37 3.27 6.46 5.33
N ALA A 38 2.64 7.32 4.51
CA ALA A 38 3.12 7.71 3.19
C ALA A 38 2.61 9.11 2.81
N ASP A 39 3.36 9.77 1.92
CA ASP A 39 2.91 11.01 1.26
C ASP A 39 2.09 10.71 -0.01
N GLY A 40 2.25 9.49 -0.55
CA GLY A 40 1.64 9.02 -1.79
C GLY A 40 2.18 7.65 -2.18
N PHE A 41 1.65 7.10 -3.27
CA PHE A 41 2.13 5.86 -3.88
C PHE A 41 2.17 5.99 -5.40
N TYR A 42 2.78 5.01 -6.06
CA TYR A 42 2.87 4.98 -7.51
C TYR A 42 2.06 3.83 -8.08
N GLU A 43 1.47 4.05 -9.24
CA GLU A 43 0.84 3.00 -10.04
C GLU A 43 1.14 3.23 -11.52
N TRP A 44 1.11 2.16 -12.33
CA TRP A 44 1.52 2.23 -13.74
C TRP A 44 0.41 1.82 -14.69
N THR A 45 0.15 2.65 -15.69
CA THR A 45 -0.59 2.25 -16.89
C THR A 45 0.39 1.88 -18.01
N VAL A 46 -0.10 1.21 -19.05
CA VAL A 46 0.66 0.97 -20.28
C VAL A 46 0.29 2.07 -21.28
N SER A 47 1.30 2.79 -21.77
CA SER A 47 1.13 3.81 -22.81
C SER A 47 0.64 3.18 -24.10
N GLU A 48 -0.42 3.73 -24.70
CA GLU A 48 -0.90 3.28 -26.01
C GLU A 48 0.08 3.67 -27.15
N ASP A 49 0.85 4.76 -26.97
CA ASP A 49 1.75 5.29 -27.99
C ASP A 49 2.99 4.41 -28.20
N ASP A 50 3.61 3.95 -27.11
CA ASP A 50 4.88 3.22 -27.17
C ASP A 50 4.91 1.90 -26.38
N GLY A 51 3.79 1.50 -25.77
CA GLY A 51 3.66 0.25 -25.02
C GLY A 51 4.46 0.20 -23.71
N LYS A 52 5.08 1.31 -23.29
CA LYS A 52 5.90 1.33 -22.07
C LYS A 52 5.07 1.69 -20.85
N LYS A 53 5.62 1.34 -19.69
CA LYS A 53 5.01 1.64 -18.39
C LYS A 53 5.12 3.11 -18.05
N ASP A 54 3.96 3.66 -17.76
CA ASP A 54 3.74 5.07 -17.56
C ASP A 54 3.35 5.27 -16.08
N PRO A 55 4.23 5.86 -15.25
CA PRO A 55 3.97 6.02 -13.83
C PRO A 55 3.06 7.20 -13.50
N TRP A 56 2.17 6.97 -12.56
CA TRP A 56 1.32 7.96 -11.91
C TRP A 56 1.73 8.07 -10.45
N PHE A 57 1.76 9.30 -9.93
CA PHE A 57 1.85 9.52 -8.49
C PHE A 57 0.44 9.79 -7.96
N ILE A 58 0.05 9.07 -6.92
CA ILE A 58 -1.28 9.08 -6.31
C ILE A 58 -1.14 9.56 -4.87
N HIS A 59 -1.94 10.55 -4.48
CA HIS A 59 -1.83 11.19 -3.18
C HIS A 59 -3.15 11.87 -2.77
N LEU A 60 -3.22 12.34 -1.51
CA LEU A 60 -4.32 13.19 -1.06
C LEU A 60 -4.13 14.66 -1.49
N PRO A 61 -5.22 15.40 -1.75
CA PRO A 61 -5.16 16.83 -2.06
C PRO A 61 -4.38 17.63 -1.03
N GLY A 62 -3.57 18.57 -1.53
CA GLY A 62 -2.70 19.42 -0.69
C GLY A 62 -1.49 18.69 -0.12
N ASN A 63 -1.12 17.52 -0.66
CA ASN A 63 -0.02 16.67 -0.19
C ASN A 63 -0.17 16.32 1.30
N ARG A 64 -1.41 16.09 1.75
CA ARG A 64 -1.68 15.66 3.12
C ARG A 64 -1.13 14.24 3.30
N PRO A 65 -0.31 13.99 4.33
CA PRO A 65 0.14 12.63 4.63
C PRO A 65 -1.05 11.78 5.09
N PHE A 66 -0.95 10.49 4.85
CA PHE A 66 -1.93 9.50 5.28
C PHE A 66 -1.22 8.22 5.69
N SER A 67 -1.96 7.24 6.21
CA SER A 67 -1.42 5.91 6.48
C SER A 67 -2.25 4.83 5.84
N PHE A 68 -1.57 3.86 5.25
CA PHE A 68 -2.22 2.62 4.84
C PHE A 68 -2.48 1.73 6.04
N ALA A 69 -3.57 0.97 5.99
CA ALA A 69 -3.76 -0.15 6.90
C ALA A 69 -2.71 -1.24 6.61
N GLY A 70 -1.92 -1.60 7.62
CA GLY A 70 -0.85 -2.58 7.49
C GLY A 70 -0.94 -3.70 8.52
N LEU A 71 -0.26 -4.79 8.24
CA LEU A 71 0.04 -5.84 9.20
C LEU A 71 1.55 -5.95 9.39
N TRP A 72 1.98 -6.38 10.57
CA TRP A 72 3.37 -6.66 10.86
C TRP A 72 3.55 -8.04 11.49
N ALA A 73 4.75 -8.59 11.38
CA ALA A 73 5.14 -9.79 12.11
C ALA A 73 6.66 -9.86 12.28
N HIS A 74 7.08 -10.39 13.42
CA HIS A 74 8.45 -10.84 13.63
C HIS A 74 8.57 -12.35 13.34
N ASN A 75 9.69 -12.74 12.73
CA ASN A 75 10.07 -14.12 12.48
C ASN A 75 11.38 -14.43 13.20
N ASP A 76 11.28 -15.12 14.34
CA ASP A 76 12.46 -15.45 15.16
C ASP A 76 13.47 -16.35 14.44
N LYS A 77 13.03 -17.17 13.47
CA LYS A 77 13.92 -18.09 12.74
C LYS A 77 14.77 -17.39 11.69
N LEU A 78 14.24 -16.32 11.11
CA LEU A 78 14.92 -15.51 10.11
C LEU A 78 15.54 -14.25 10.71
N ASP A 79 15.21 -13.94 11.97
CA ASP A 79 15.49 -12.66 12.63
C ASP A 79 15.03 -11.45 11.79
N VAL A 80 13.78 -11.52 11.31
CA VAL A 80 13.20 -10.49 10.43
C VAL A 80 11.88 -9.99 11.01
N THR A 81 11.82 -8.68 11.24
CA THR A 81 10.56 -7.95 11.39
C THR A 81 10.16 -7.41 10.02
N SER A 82 8.93 -7.72 9.59
CA SER A 82 8.42 -7.30 8.29
C SER A 82 6.98 -6.80 8.41
N CYS A 83 6.55 -6.04 7.41
CA CYS A 83 5.19 -5.56 7.27
C CYS A 83 4.64 -5.84 5.87
N THR A 84 3.32 -5.69 5.73
CA THR A 84 2.56 -5.84 4.49
C THR A 84 1.41 -4.84 4.50
N ILE A 85 1.05 -4.28 3.35
CA ILE A 85 -0.07 -3.35 3.18
C ILE A 85 -1.34 -4.14 2.89
N VAL A 86 -2.44 -3.80 3.55
CA VAL A 86 -3.77 -4.31 3.19
C VAL A 86 -4.23 -3.60 1.93
N THR A 87 -4.73 -4.39 0.98
CA THR A 87 -5.23 -3.91 -0.31
C THR A 87 -6.66 -4.36 -0.52
N GLU A 88 -7.39 -3.65 -1.36
CA GLU A 88 -8.77 -3.92 -1.72
C GLU A 88 -9.04 -3.68 -3.22
N PRO A 89 -10.22 -4.07 -3.75
CA PRO A 89 -10.61 -3.73 -5.12
C PRO A 89 -10.58 -2.22 -5.31
N ALA A 90 -10.04 -1.76 -6.43
CA ALA A 90 -10.01 -0.32 -6.69
C ALA A 90 -11.44 0.26 -6.77
N ALA A 91 -11.63 1.42 -6.15
CA ALA A 91 -12.78 2.29 -6.34
C ALA A 91 -12.39 3.49 -7.22
N GLU A 92 -13.36 4.32 -7.59
CA GLU A 92 -13.01 5.61 -8.22
C GLU A 92 -12.23 6.47 -7.21
N PRO A 93 -11.15 7.16 -7.63
CA PRO A 93 -10.71 7.32 -9.02
C PRO A 93 -9.65 6.28 -9.47
N MET A 94 -9.22 5.37 -8.61
CA MET A 94 -8.13 4.42 -8.87
C MET A 94 -8.44 3.37 -9.94
N THR A 95 -9.71 3.04 -10.19
CA THR A 95 -10.18 2.18 -11.29
C THR A 95 -9.67 2.62 -12.66
N GLN A 96 -9.33 3.91 -12.82
CA GLN A 96 -8.74 4.47 -14.04
C GLN A 96 -7.29 4.02 -14.26
N LEU A 97 -6.57 3.62 -13.19
CA LEU A 97 -5.16 3.28 -13.23
C LEU A 97 -4.91 1.79 -13.00
N HIS A 98 -5.64 1.17 -12.07
CA HIS A 98 -5.40 -0.21 -11.65
C HIS A 98 -6.64 -0.86 -11.02
N THR A 99 -6.63 -2.19 -10.93
CA THR A 99 -7.78 -2.97 -10.40
C THR A 99 -7.78 -3.11 -8.88
N ARG A 100 -6.73 -2.63 -8.22
CA ARG A 100 -6.48 -2.74 -6.79
C ARG A 100 -5.92 -1.44 -6.26
N GLN A 101 -6.23 -1.13 -5.01
CA GLN A 101 -5.64 -0.03 -4.26
C GLN A 101 -5.24 -0.50 -2.85
N PRO A 102 -4.27 0.16 -2.22
CA PRO A 102 -4.04 0.02 -0.78
C PRO A 102 -5.18 0.69 0.00
N VAL A 103 -5.52 0.19 1.18
CA VAL A 103 -6.56 0.80 2.03
C VAL A 103 -5.98 2.01 2.75
N LEU A 104 -6.35 3.24 2.37
CA LEU A 104 -5.99 4.45 3.12
C LEU A 104 -6.99 4.66 4.25
N LEU A 105 -6.65 4.17 5.45
CA LEU A 105 -7.57 4.22 6.58
C LEU A 105 -7.80 5.67 7.05
N ASP A 106 -9.07 5.99 7.36
CA ASP A 106 -9.43 7.26 7.99
C ASP A 106 -8.76 7.35 9.39
N PRO A 107 -8.07 8.47 9.72
CA PRO A 107 -7.50 8.73 11.04
C PRO A 107 -8.46 8.49 12.22
N ASP A 108 -9.76 8.73 12.06
CA ASP A 108 -10.76 8.51 13.11
C ASP A 108 -10.89 7.02 13.51
N TYR A 109 -10.41 6.12 12.64
CA TYR A 109 -10.45 4.66 12.81
C TYR A 109 -9.09 4.06 13.19
N TYR A 110 -8.05 4.87 13.36
CA TYR A 110 -6.70 4.40 13.72
C TYR A 110 -6.68 3.66 15.05
N ASP A 111 -7.38 4.16 16.07
CA ASP A 111 -7.40 3.52 17.38
C ASP A 111 -8.11 2.17 17.33
N ALA A 112 -9.24 2.08 16.62
CA ALA A 112 -9.96 0.83 16.41
C ALA A 112 -9.10 -0.18 15.65
N TRP A 113 -8.37 0.27 14.63
CA TRP A 113 -7.44 -0.57 13.87
C TRP A 113 -6.25 -1.02 14.72
N LEU A 114 -5.62 -0.14 15.50
CA LEU A 114 -4.42 -0.49 16.25
C LEU A 114 -4.72 -1.31 17.52
N ASN A 115 -5.91 -1.19 18.10
CA ASN A 115 -6.28 -1.86 19.35
C ASN A 115 -6.37 -3.39 19.20
N PRO A 116 -5.46 -4.19 19.80
CA PRO A 116 -5.51 -5.66 19.69
C PRO A 116 -6.78 -6.30 20.28
N GLY A 117 -7.54 -5.56 21.08
CA GLY A 117 -8.84 -5.97 21.62
C GLY A 117 -10.02 -5.81 20.67
N THR A 118 -9.87 -5.11 19.54
CA THR A 118 -10.92 -4.99 18.52
C THR A 118 -11.25 -6.37 17.96
N PRO A 119 -12.50 -6.86 18.05
CA PRO A 119 -12.88 -8.18 17.57
C PRO A 119 -12.57 -8.33 16.08
N SER A 120 -12.03 -9.49 15.69
CA SER A 120 -11.63 -9.71 14.30
C SER A 120 -12.80 -9.67 13.31
N ALA A 121 -14.02 -9.92 13.78
CA ALA A 121 -15.25 -9.80 12.99
C ALA A 121 -15.53 -8.35 12.55
N ASP A 122 -15.08 -7.37 13.34
CA ASP A 122 -15.36 -5.95 13.12
C ASP A 122 -14.27 -5.28 12.27
N LEU A 123 -13.11 -5.92 12.10
CA LEU A 123 -11.96 -5.29 11.44
C LEU A 123 -12.19 -4.96 9.96
N LYS A 124 -13.04 -5.73 9.25
CA LYS A 124 -13.38 -5.40 7.86
C LYS A 124 -14.30 -4.19 7.76
N ASP A 125 -15.17 -4.00 8.75
CA ASP A 125 -16.01 -2.81 8.88
C ASP A 125 -15.13 -1.57 9.19
N VAL A 126 -14.20 -1.71 10.14
CA VAL A 126 -13.18 -0.68 10.40
C VAL A 126 -12.42 -0.28 9.14
N LEU A 127 -11.98 -1.26 8.34
CA LEU A 127 -11.25 -1.00 7.10
C LEU A 127 -12.09 -0.35 6.00
N SER A 128 -13.42 -0.46 6.04
CA SER A 128 -14.31 0.18 5.06
C SER A 128 -14.50 1.68 5.30
N HIS A 129 -13.93 2.20 6.40
CA HIS A 129 -13.82 3.62 6.67
C HIS A 129 -12.48 4.13 6.15
N ASP A 130 -12.38 4.19 4.83
CA ASP A 130 -11.20 4.66 4.11
C ASP A 130 -11.38 6.09 3.56
N MET A 131 -10.29 6.66 3.05
CA MET A 131 -10.22 7.95 2.39
C MET A 131 -9.94 7.81 0.88
N ASP A 132 -10.18 6.65 0.29
CA ASP A 132 -9.68 6.32 -1.05
C ASP A 132 -10.36 7.18 -2.13
N GLY A 133 -11.62 7.57 -1.89
CA GLY A 133 -12.38 8.44 -2.79
C GLY A 133 -11.85 9.88 -2.91
N ASP A 134 -10.98 10.31 -1.98
CA ASP A 134 -10.36 11.64 -2.00
C ASP A 134 -9.07 11.69 -2.83
N LEU A 135 -8.58 10.54 -3.29
CA LEU A 135 -7.30 10.45 -4.00
C LEU A 135 -7.31 11.29 -5.28
N VAL A 136 -6.17 11.91 -5.56
CA VAL A 136 -5.87 12.56 -6.83
C VAL A 136 -4.58 11.98 -7.39
N PHE A 137 -4.39 12.11 -8.70
CA PHE A 137 -3.18 11.60 -9.35
C PHE A 137 -2.74 12.45 -10.55
N HIS A 138 -1.44 12.40 -10.83
CA HIS A 138 -0.84 12.98 -12.02
C HIS A 138 0.29 12.12 -12.57
N ARG A 139 0.58 12.30 -13.87
CA ARG A 139 1.69 11.65 -14.55
C ARG A 139 3.01 12.12 -13.95
N VAL A 140 3.95 11.20 -13.71
CA VAL A 140 5.33 11.54 -13.30
C VAL A 140 6.35 10.97 -14.28
N SER A 141 7.62 11.33 -14.09
CA SER A 141 8.70 10.87 -14.95
C SER A 141 8.89 9.36 -14.88
N ARG A 142 9.12 8.71 -16.04
CA ARG A 142 9.54 7.30 -16.13
C ARG A 142 10.86 7.01 -15.40
N ALA A 143 11.58 8.04 -14.94
CA ALA A 143 12.73 7.88 -14.05
C ALA A 143 12.40 7.04 -12.80
N VAL A 144 11.18 7.13 -12.24
CA VAL A 144 10.76 6.35 -11.06
C VAL A 144 10.79 4.82 -11.30
N ASN A 145 10.77 4.38 -12.56
CA ASN A 145 10.82 2.95 -12.90
C ASN A 145 12.15 2.29 -12.50
N ALA A 146 13.20 3.09 -12.30
CA ALA A 146 14.50 2.61 -11.85
C ALA A 146 14.66 2.87 -10.34
N ALA A 147 14.74 1.82 -9.53
CA ALA A 147 15.02 1.96 -8.10
C ALA A 147 16.46 2.45 -7.80
N SER A 148 17.37 2.30 -8.76
CA SER A 148 18.74 2.80 -8.67
C SER A 148 19.28 3.20 -10.04
N VAL A 149 20.15 4.22 -10.07
CA VAL A 149 20.85 4.71 -11.26
C VAL A 149 22.34 4.81 -10.93
N GLY A 150 23.19 4.17 -11.74
CA GLY A 150 24.65 4.18 -11.51
C GLY A 150 25.08 3.64 -10.14
N GLY A 151 24.34 2.67 -9.59
CA GLY A 151 24.60 2.08 -8.26
C GLY A 151 24.15 2.94 -7.07
N LYS A 152 23.52 4.10 -7.31
CA LYS A 152 22.94 4.94 -6.27
C LYS A 152 21.42 4.77 -6.24
N ARG A 153 20.82 4.86 -5.05
CA ARG A 153 19.36 4.89 -4.89
C ARG A 153 18.79 6.06 -5.69
N ASN A 154 17.70 5.81 -6.40
CA ASN A 154 16.96 6.83 -7.11
C ASN A 154 15.85 7.37 -6.18
N ASP A 155 16.11 8.48 -5.50
CA ASP A 155 15.29 8.98 -4.36
C ASP A 155 15.20 10.51 -4.36
N ASP A 156 15.15 11.11 -5.55
CA ASP A 156 15.08 12.56 -5.70
C ASP A 156 13.65 13.07 -5.50
N SER A 157 13.49 14.27 -4.93
CA SER A 157 12.18 14.92 -4.78
C SER A 157 11.46 15.13 -6.13
N SER A 158 12.20 15.23 -7.24
CA SER A 158 11.61 15.38 -8.58
C SER A 158 10.78 14.17 -9.03
N MET A 159 10.83 13.04 -8.32
CA MET A 159 10.13 11.81 -8.71
C MET A 159 8.61 11.90 -8.55
N ILE A 160 8.12 12.86 -7.76
CA ILE A 160 6.69 13.12 -7.59
C ILE A 160 6.20 14.32 -8.41
N GLU A 161 7.10 15.02 -9.10
CA GLU A 161 6.74 16.23 -9.86
C GLU A 161 5.98 15.85 -11.14
N PRO A 162 4.90 16.59 -11.47
CA PRO A 162 4.17 16.35 -12.72
C PRO A 162 5.07 16.49 -13.94
N VAL A 163 4.95 15.56 -14.90
CA VAL A 163 5.52 15.80 -16.23
C VAL A 163 4.66 16.81 -16.99
N ALA A 164 5.29 17.68 -17.77
CA ALA A 164 4.57 18.55 -18.69
C ALA A 164 3.74 17.67 -19.67
N GLN A 165 2.47 18.01 -19.82
CA GLN A 165 1.58 17.39 -20.81
C GLN A 165 1.97 17.82 -22.23
#